data_AF-A0A2D6K8K1-F1
#
_entry.id   AF-A0A2D6K8K1-F1
#
_cell.length_a   1.000
_cell.length_b   1.000
_cell.length_c   1.000
_cell.angle_alpha   90.00
_cell.angle_beta   90.00
_cell.angle_gamma   90.00
#
_symmetry.space_group_name_H-M   'P 1'
#
loop_
_entity.id
_entity.type
_entity.pdbx_description
1 polymer ?
#
loop_
_entity_poly.entity_id
_entity_poly.type
_entity_poly.pdbx_seq_one_letter_code
_entity_poly.pdbx_strand_id
1 'polypeptide(L)'
;MVVCGLFLLSCNHSPEPYVVLDYEDFGPQSMAYEKIGMQWWQWDNHGAGNDPNYNYDIRVVVYHEMPLSQIQTLFPVDQSKNQDFRYFEYKESIEYLNEKIKELEKEKEGWAIDLKKHLFQTKMRIQQQPGASKN
;
A
#
# COMPACT_ATOMS: atom_id res chain seq x y z
N MET A 1 -46.99 13.31 -25.09
CA MET A 1 -46.43 12.70 -23.85
C MET A 1 -45.18 11.96 -24.24
N VAL A 2 -44.00 12.54 -24.02
CA VAL A 2 -42.71 11.87 -24.23
C VAL A 2 -42.21 11.47 -22.86
N VAL A 3 -42.22 10.17 -22.59
CA VAL A 3 -41.64 9.60 -21.36
C VAL A 3 -40.14 9.49 -21.61
N CYS A 4 -39.38 10.41 -21.02
CA CYS A 4 -37.93 10.38 -21.04
C CYS A 4 -37.48 9.38 -19.96
N GLY A 5 -37.09 8.18 -20.38
CA GLY A 5 -36.57 7.15 -19.49
C GLY A 5 -35.22 7.53 -18.92
N LEU A 6 -35.12 7.63 -17.59
CA LEU A 6 -33.84 7.68 -16.89
C LEU A 6 -33.22 6.28 -16.91
N PHE A 7 -32.14 6.11 -17.68
CA PHE A 7 -31.21 5.00 -17.50
C PHE A 7 -30.30 5.32 -16.31
N LEU A 8 -30.59 4.73 -15.15
CA LEU A 8 -29.65 4.68 -14.04
C LEU A 8 -28.54 3.68 -14.41
N LEU A 9 -27.41 4.19 -14.90
CA LEU A 9 -26.16 3.43 -14.99
C LEU A 9 -25.62 3.25 -13.56
N SER A 10 -26.07 2.21 -12.87
CA SER A 10 -25.37 1.72 -11.68
C SER A 10 -24.03 1.13 -12.15
N CYS A 11 -22.93 1.84 -11.92
CA CYS A 11 -21.62 1.23 -11.98
C CYS A 11 -21.57 0.11 -10.93
N ASN A 12 -21.66 -1.15 -11.34
CA ASN A 12 -21.18 -2.27 -10.55
C ASN A 12 -19.67 -2.12 -10.43
N HIS A 13 -19.22 -1.32 -9.46
CA HIS A 13 -17.82 -1.28 -9.06
C HIS A 13 -17.58 -2.55 -8.26
N SER A 14 -17.22 -3.64 -8.96
CA SER A 14 -16.69 -4.81 -8.29
C SER A 14 -15.46 -4.37 -7.51
N PRO A 15 -15.28 -4.85 -6.27
CA PRO A 15 -14.01 -4.65 -5.59
C PRO A 15 -12.81 -5.02 -6.44
N GLU A 16 -11.82 -4.13 -6.44
CA GLU A 16 -10.50 -4.47 -6.97
C GLU A 16 -9.79 -5.43 -5.99
N PRO A 17 -9.13 -6.49 -6.46
CA PRO A 17 -8.42 -7.45 -5.62
C PRO A 17 -7.09 -6.91 -5.07
N TYR A 18 -6.91 -5.59 -5.07
CA TYR A 18 -5.69 -4.92 -4.63
C TYR A 18 -5.97 -3.47 -4.19
N VAL A 19 -5.02 -2.89 -3.46
CA VAL A 19 -4.94 -1.47 -3.15
C VAL A 19 -3.52 -0.97 -3.37
N VAL A 20 -3.39 0.23 -3.93
CA VAL A 20 -2.10 0.90 -4.12
C VAL A 20 -1.93 1.95 -3.02
N LEU A 21 -0.80 1.88 -2.33
CA LEU A 21 -0.45 2.69 -1.17
C LEU A 21 0.92 3.33 -1.37
N ASP A 22 1.21 4.35 -0.57
CA ASP A 22 2.55 4.94 -0.54
C ASP A 22 3.50 4.06 0.29
N TYR A 23 4.81 4.16 0.06
CA TYR A 23 5.79 3.42 0.85
C TYR A 23 5.63 3.70 2.35
N GLU A 24 5.44 4.97 2.70
CA GLU A 24 5.35 5.48 4.06
C GLU A 24 4.05 5.05 4.77
N ASP A 25 3.04 4.57 4.04
CA ASP A 25 1.84 3.95 4.62
C ASP A 25 2.20 2.74 5.52
N PHE A 26 3.36 2.12 5.31
CA PHE A 26 3.89 0.99 6.09
C PHE A 26 4.88 1.40 7.19
N GLY A 27 5.10 2.70 7.39
CA GLY A 27 6.02 3.26 8.38
C GLY A 27 7.33 3.77 7.78
N PRO A 28 8.25 4.29 8.62
CA PRO A 28 9.55 4.79 8.15
C PRO A 28 10.40 3.65 7.56
N GLN A 29 11.36 3.98 6.69
CA GLN A 29 12.26 2.98 6.09
C GLN A 29 12.86 2.02 7.12
N SER A 30 13.33 2.54 8.27
CA SER A 30 13.92 1.73 9.36
C SER A 30 12.99 0.66 9.92
N MET A 31 11.69 0.75 9.66
CA MET A 31 10.66 -0.20 10.05
C MET A 31 10.22 -1.10 8.88
N ALA A 32 10.03 -0.52 7.69
CA ALA A 32 9.37 -1.20 6.57
C ALA A 32 10.33 -1.96 5.64
N TYR A 33 11.63 -1.65 5.66
CA TYR A 33 12.56 -2.09 4.60
C TYR A 33 12.68 -3.61 4.44
N GLU A 34 12.51 -4.38 5.53
CA GLU A 34 12.58 -5.84 5.49
C GLU A 34 11.41 -6.47 4.73
N LYS A 35 10.28 -5.76 4.63
CA LYS A 35 9.07 -6.26 3.95
C LYS A 35 8.93 -5.71 2.53
N ILE A 36 9.17 -4.42 2.34
CA ILE A 36 8.89 -3.75 1.05
C ILE A 36 10.15 -3.21 0.35
N GLY A 37 11.34 -3.48 0.91
CA GLY A 37 12.62 -3.01 0.37
C GLY A 37 12.96 -1.58 0.79
N MET A 38 14.07 -1.05 0.29
CA MET A 38 14.52 0.30 0.62
C MET A 38 13.60 1.38 0.04
N GLN A 39 13.59 2.57 0.65
CA GLN A 39 12.83 3.75 0.19
C GLN A 39 13.60 4.50 -0.92
N TRP A 40 14.18 3.74 -1.85
CA TRP A 40 14.76 4.21 -3.10
C TRP A 40 14.50 3.16 -4.18
N TRP A 41 14.72 3.54 -5.44
CA TRP A 41 14.43 2.66 -6.58
C TRP A 41 15.08 1.28 -6.43
N GLN A 42 14.33 0.20 -6.69
CA GLN A 42 14.84 -1.18 -6.53
C GLN A 42 16.04 -1.52 -7.41
N TRP A 43 16.23 -0.79 -8.51
CA TRP A 43 17.36 -0.97 -9.41
C TRP A 43 18.61 -0.18 -9.00
N ASP A 44 18.49 0.71 -8.01
CA ASP A 44 19.61 1.51 -7.51
C ASP A 44 20.31 0.80 -6.34
N ASN A 45 21.64 0.90 -6.31
CA ASN A 45 22.45 0.34 -5.22
C ASN A 45 22.45 1.23 -3.95
N HIS A 46 22.01 2.48 -4.07
CA HIS A 46 21.93 3.46 -2.99
C HIS A 46 20.88 4.52 -3.33
N GLY A 47 20.29 5.15 -2.32
CA GLY A 47 19.44 6.33 -2.52
C GLY A 47 20.26 7.59 -2.81
N ALA A 48 19.56 8.70 -3.10
CA ALA A 48 20.13 10.02 -3.41
C ALA A 48 20.91 10.69 -2.26
N GLY A 49 21.22 9.95 -1.19
CA GLY A 49 21.92 10.44 -0.01
C GLY A 49 21.02 11.34 0.85
N ASN A 50 21.56 12.49 1.25
CA ASN A 50 20.90 13.43 2.14
C ASN A 50 20.15 14.55 1.39
N ASP A 51 19.72 14.34 0.13
CA ASP A 51 18.92 15.34 -0.56
C ASP A 51 17.45 15.28 -0.06
N PRO A 52 17.00 16.24 0.76
CA PRO A 52 15.65 16.22 1.30
C PRO A 52 14.58 16.52 0.24
N ASN A 53 14.97 16.97 -0.96
CA ASN A 53 14.04 17.29 -2.03
C ASN A 53 13.80 16.12 -2.99
N TYR A 54 14.57 15.03 -2.84
CA TYR A 54 14.44 13.87 -3.70
C TYR A 54 13.48 12.86 -3.08
N ASN A 55 12.27 12.77 -3.62
CA ASN A 55 11.28 11.75 -3.23
C ASN A 55 11.15 10.70 -4.34
N TYR A 56 11.35 9.43 -3.98
CA TYR A 56 11.16 8.30 -4.88
C TYR A 56 9.67 7.95 -4.92
N ASP A 57 9.02 7.98 -6.08
CA ASP A 57 7.61 7.59 -6.23
C ASP A 57 7.46 6.06 -6.21
N ILE A 58 7.66 5.48 -5.03
CA ILE A 58 7.54 4.05 -4.78
C ILE A 58 6.13 3.77 -4.29
N ARG A 59 5.45 2.86 -4.98
CA ARG A 59 4.09 2.45 -4.66
C ARG A 59 4.08 1.02 -4.16
N VAL A 60 3.31 0.73 -3.13
CA VAL A 60 3.12 -0.62 -2.61
C VAL A 60 1.73 -1.12 -3.01
N VAL A 61 1.69 -2.19 -3.78
CA VAL A 61 0.47 -2.88 -4.17
C VAL A 61 0.22 -3.99 -3.17
N VAL A 62 -0.78 -3.78 -2.32
CA VAL A 62 -1.32 -4.84 -1.47
C VAL A 62 -2.35 -5.61 -2.25
N TYR A 63 -2.19 -6.92 -2.41
CA TYR A 63 -3.06 -7.74 -3.25
C TYR A 63 -3.61 -8.96 -2.52
N HIS A 64 -4.80 -9.39 -2.88
CA HIS A 64 -5.45 -10.61 -2.37
C HIS A 64 -6.10 -11.40 -3.52
N GLU A 65 -6.18 -12.71 -3.39
CA GLU A 65 -6.91 -13.60 -4.32
C GLU A 65 -6.52 -13.52 -5.81
N MET A 66 -5.44 -12.80 -6.13
CA MET A 66 -4.86 -12.67 -7.46
C MET A 66 -3.40 -13.15 -7.44
N PRO A 67 -2.96 -13.94 -8.44
CA PRO A 67 -1.56 -14.34 -8.55
C PRO A 67 -0.63 -13.13 -8.70
N LEU A 68 0.53 -13.17 -8.04
CA LEU A 68 1.55 -12.12 -8.13
C LEU A 68 1.92 -11.79 -9.59
N SER A 69 1.99 -12.77 -10.48
CA SER A 69 2.30 -12.56 -11.90
C SER A 69 1.27 -11.68 -12.62
N GLN A 70 -0.01 -11.77 -12.25
CA GLN A 70 -1.05 -10.90 -12.80
C GLN A 70 -0.92 -9.49 -12.24
N ILE A 71 -0.66 -9.36 -10.93
CA ILE A 71 -0.40 -8.07 -10.29
C ILE A 71 0.81 -7.37 -10.91
N GLN A 72 1.91 -8.10 -11.16
CA GLN A 72 3.10 -7.58 -11.84
C GLN A 72 2.84 -7.16 -13.29
N THR A 73 1.84 -7.74 -13.93
CA THR A 73 1.43 -7.33 -15.28
C THR A 73 0.64 -6.02 -15.24
N LEU A 74 -0.20 -5.81 -14.21
CA LEU A 74 -0.98 -4.58 -14.01
C LEU A 74 -0.12 -3.41 -13.50
N PHE A 75 0.85 -3.73 -12.64
CA PHE A 75 1.71 -2.77 -11.95
C PHE A 75 3.18 -3.07 -12.20
N PRO A 76 3.67 -2.98 -13.46
CA PRO A 76 5.02 -3.38 -13.79
C PRO A 76 6.07 -2.42 -13.21
N VAL A 77 7.20 -2.98 -12.81
CA VAL A 77 8.41 -2.22 -12.51
C VAL A 77 9.04 -1.78 -13.83
N ASP A 78 9.19 -0.47 -14.03
CA ASP A 78 9.73 0.09 -15.27
C ASP A 78 10.67 1.26 -14.98
N GLN A 79 11.97 0.97 -15.00
CA GLN A 79 13.03 1.96 -14.81
C GLN A 79 12.98 3.08 -15.85
N SER A 80 12.58 2.79 -17.09
CA SER A 80 12.52 3.81 -18.15
C SER A 80 11.44 4.85 -17.90
N LYS A 81 10.47 4.53 -17.04
CA LYS A 81 9.34 5.38 -16.66
C LYS A 81 9.37 5.81 -15.19
N ASN A 82 10.43 5.47 -14.44
CA ASN A 82 10.50 5.67 -12.99
C ASN A 82 9.28 5.09 -12.25
N GLN A 83 8.85 3.88 -12.64
CA GLN A 83 7.76 3.17 -11.99
C GLN A 83 8.32 2.07 -11.12
N ASP A 84 8.15 2.22 -9.80
CA ASP A 84 8.59 1.23 -8.83
C ASP A 84 7.40 0.78 -7.98
N PHE A 85 6.87 -0.38 -8.35
CA PHE A 85 5.87 -1.08 -7.57
C PHE A 85 6.50 -2.17 -6.72
N ARG A 86 6.14 -2.18 -5.45
CA ARG A 86 6.42 -3.25 -4.49
C ARG A 86 5.14 -4.03 -4.28
N TYR A 87 5.28 -5.33 -4.04
CA TYR A 87 4.13 -6.22 -3.92
C TYR A 87 4.11 -6.78 -2.51
N PHE A 88 2.95 -6.65 -1.85
CA PHE A 88 2.77 -7.11 -0.48
C PHE A 88 1.47 -7.93 -0.43
N GLU A 89 1.55 -9.21 -0.09
CA GLU A 89 0.34 -10.02 0.01
C GLU A 89 -0.52 -9.54 1.18
N TYR A 90 -1.85 -9.54 0.99
CA TYR A 90 -2.81 -9.00 1.96
C TYR A 90 -2.64 -9.56 3.37
N LYS A 91 -2.62 -10.89 3.55
CA LYS A 91 -2.48 -11.50 4.87
C LYS A 91 -1.16 -11.09 5.51
N GLU A 92 -0.06 -11.14 4.77
CA GLU A 92 1.26 -10.72 5.28
C GLU A 92 1.29 -9.24 5.66
N SER A 93 0.63 -8.37 4.89
CA SER A 93 0.56 -6.93 5.16
C SER A 93 -0.24 -6.63 6.44
N ILE A 94 -1.35 -7.34 6.66
CA ILE A 94 -2.17 -7.20 7.87
C ILE A 94 -1.43 -7.73 9.10
N GLU A 95 -0.74 -8.87 8.97
CA GLU A 95 0.10 -9.41 10.03
C GLU A 95 1.22 -8.43 10.42
N TYR A 96 1.95 -7.89 9.44
CA TYR A 96 2.97 -6.86 9.65
C TYR A 96 2.40 -5.63 10.37
N LEU A 97 1.30 -5.06 9.89
CA LEU A 97 0.70 -3.86 10.50
C LEU A 97 0.25 -4.14 11.95
N ASN A 98 -0.33 -5.32 12.22
CA ASN A 98 -0.71 -5.71 13.57
C ASN A 98 0.50 -5.84 14.50
N GLU A 99 1.58 -6.44 14.03
CA GLU A 99 2.84 -6.56 14.77
C GLU A 99 3.38 -5.19 15.13
N LYS A 100 3.53 -4.29 14.14
CA LYS A 100 4.11 -2.95 14.36
C LYS A 100 3.22 -2.06 15.23
N ILE A 101 1.91 -2.13 15.07
CA ILE A 101 0.96 -1.44 15.96
C ILE A 101 1.15 -1.92 17.41
N LYS A 102 1.26 -3.24 17.63
CA LYS A 102 1.45 -3.83 18.97
C LYS A 102 2.80 -3.49 19.59
N GLU A 103 3.86 -3.42 18.79
CA GLU A 103 5.17 -2.95 19.25
C GLU A 103 5.08 -1.51 19.79
N LEU A 104 4.40 -0.63 19.04
CA LEU A 104 4.20 0.78 19.41
C LEU A 104 3.24 1.00 20.59
N GLU A 105 2.45 0.00 21.01
CA GLU A 105 1.60 0.13 22.21
C GLU A 105 2.39 0.30 23.51
N LYS A 106 3.65 -0.17 23.52
CA LYS A 106 4.53 -0.07 24.68
C LYS A 106 5.15 1.32 24.82
N GLU A 107 5.16 2.09 23.73
CA GLU A 107 5.75 3.42 23.64
C GLU A 107 4.77 4.49 24.12
N LYS A 108 5.29 5.52 24.80
CA LYS A 108 4.51 6.65 25.33
C LYS A 108 4.86 7.99 24.68
N GLU A 109 5.84 7.98 23.80
CA GLU A 109 6.31 9.17 23.10
C GLU A 109 5.29 9.63 22.04
N GLY A 110 5.20 10.94 21.82
CA GLY A 110 4.24 11.53 20.87
C GLY A 110 4.39 11.00 19.45
N TRP A 111 5.62 10.87 18.96
CA TRP A 111 5.91 10.34 17.61
C TRP A 111 5.41 8.91 17.43
N ALA A 112 5.46 8.08 18.49
CA ALA A 112 5.00 6.70 18.44
C ALA A 112 3.47 6.61 18.39
N ILE A 113 2.78 7.54 19.07
CA ILE A 113 1.32 7.66 19.02
C ILE A 113 0.86 8.02 17.60
N ASP A 114 1.50 9.00 16.98
CA ASP A 114 1.17 9.45 15.62
C ASP A 114 1.45 8.35 14.60
N LEU A 115 2.61 7.69 14.69
CA LEU A 115 2.95 6.57 13.82
C LEU A 115 1.95 5.41 13.98
N LYS A 116 1.59 5.05 15.21
CA LYS A 116 0.59 4.00 15.45
C LYS A 116 -0.77 4.34 14.84
N LYS A 117 -1.20 5.60 14.94
CA LYS A 117 -2.44 6.07 14.32
C LYS A 117 -2.37 5.94 12.80
N HIS A 118 -1.25 6.33 12.20
CA HIS A 118 -1.00 6.19 10.77
C HIS A 118 -1.09 4.73 10.31
N LEU A 119 -0.35 3.82 10.96
CA LEU A 119 -0.39 2.39 10.64
C LEU A 119 -1.80 1.79 10.80
N PHE A 120 -2.55 2.23 11.82
CA PHE A 120 -3.93 1.81 12.00
C PHE A 120 -4.83 2.29 10.85
N GLN A 121 -4.64 3.52 10.36
CA GLN A 121 -5.36 4.05 9.20
C GLN A 121 -5.03 3.28 7.92
N THR A 122 -3.76 2.95 7.70
CA THR A 122 -3.33 2.09 6.59
C THR A 122 -4.01 0.74 6.63
N LYS A 123 -4.00 0.08 7.80
CA LYS A 123 -4.69 -1.19 8.00
C LYS A 123 -6.18 -1.09 7.63
N MET A 124 -6.86 -0.04 8.10
CA MET A 124 -8.27 0.18 7.77
C MET A 124 -8.49 0.38 6.27
N ARG A 125 -7.63 1.12 5.57
CA ARG A 125 -7.70 1.30 4.10
C ARG A 125 -7.55 -0.02 3.35
N ILE A 126 -6.66 -0.91 3.81
CA ILE A 126 -6.47 -2.24 3.23
C ILE A 126 -7.71 -3.12 3.47
N GLN A 127 -8.26 -3.12 4.69
CA GLN A 127 -9.42 -3.96 5.05
C GLN A 127 -10.76 -3.48 4.47
N GLN A 128 -10.87 -2.19 4.15
CA GLN A 128 -12.08 -1.62 3.53
C GLN A 128 -12.20 -1.93 2.03
N GLN A 129 -11.19 -2.55 1.42
CA GLN A 129 -11.35 -3.09 0.07
C GLN A 129 -12.41 -4.20 0.10
N PRO A 130 -13.49 -4.10 -0.68
CA PRO A 130 -14.46 -5.18 -0.71
C PRO A 130 -13.74 -6.45 -1.20
N GLY A 131 -14.00 -7.62 -0.61
CA GLY A 131 -13.22 -8.84 -0.88
C GLY A 131 -12.15 -9.18 0.17
N ALA A 132 -11.66 -8.22 0.96
CA ALA A 132 -10.72 -8.44 2.07
C ALA A 132 -11.31 -9.20 3.30
N SER A 133 -12.61 -9.46 3.29
CA SER A 133 -13.38 -9.97 4.45
C SER A 133 -14.17 -11.22 4.10
N LYS A 134 -13.49 -12.35 3.89
CA LYS A 134 -14.03 -13.71 4.12
C LYS A 134 -12.90 -14.69 4.43
N ASN A 135 -12.59 -14.87 5.71
CA ASN A 135 -12.08 -16.13 6.28
C ASN A 135 -12.45 -16.19 7.76
#